data_AF-A0A1X7SUP6-F1
#
_entry.id   AF-A0A1X7SUP6-F1
#
_cell.length_a   1.000
_cell.length_b   1.000
_cell.length_c   1.000
_cell.angle_alpha   90.00
_cell.angle_beta   90.00
_cell.angle_gamma   90.00
#
_symmetry.space_group_name_H-M   'P 1'
#
loop_
_entity.id
_entity.type
_entity.pdbx_description
1 polymer ?
#
loop_
_entity_poly.entity_id
_entity_poly.type
_entity_poly.pdbx_seq_one_letter_code
_entity_poly.pdbx_strand_id
1 'polypeptide(L)'
;MSFVSTGSSNCNSGAGGKTTLSRSVAWINGLSVFQIKVHNKYTPDDFDDDLHTVPRQSGCHDEKIIFIMDESNVLDLGFLERMNTLLANGEVPGLFEANEFTTLMTQCKEGSQKEGLMLDSSEDTHQIMRNLHVVFTTNPSSEGLKDKAATSPALFNSCVLNWFGDWSTDALYQVGYEFTNKVDLDKLDVKLYNKKRQDLEEQQLHLNVRLQKIRETVEQVENLQASLFVKKNELEQKNTLANQKLKQMVHSQQGREEEDKVTGNCSSASNSTVPSPVVVEEVVTTMHNEIIDFILIEDGDD
;
A
#
# COMPACT_ATOMS: atom_id res chain seq x y z
N MET A 1 -14.58 -40.26 0.81
CA MET A 1 -14.42 -39.39 -0.38
C MET A 1 -15.22 -38.10 -0.27
N SER A 2 -14.59 -36.93 -0.39
CA SER A 2 -15.23 -35.68 -0.83
C SER A 2 -14.15 -34.65 -1.19
N PHE A 3 -14.26 -34.07 -2.38
CA PHE A 3 -13.34 -33.09 -2.95
C PHE A 3 -13.99 -31.70 -2.93
N VAL A 4 -13.21 -30.63 -2.79
CA VAL A 4 -13.72 -29.23 -2.81
C VAL A 4 -12.91 -28.40 -3.80
N SER A 5 -13.56 -28.04 -4.90
CA SER A 5 -12.92 -27.49 -6.08
C SER A 5 -12.65 -25.99 -6.03
N THR A 6 -11.66 -25.66 -6.86
CA THR A 6 -11.51 -24.47 -7.70
C THR A 6 -12.61 -23.39 -7.67
N GLY A 7 -12.21 -22.14 -7.41
CA GLY A 7 -13.04 -20.93 -7.58
C GLY A 7 -12.36 -19.87 -8.46
N SER A 8 -13.13 -19.14 -9.26
CA SER A 8 -12.70 -18.24 -10.35
C SER A 8 -11.72 -17.10 -9.95
N SER A 9 -11.05 -16.55 -10.96
CA SER A 9 -9.83 -15.73 -10.91
C SER A 9 -9.99 -14.27 -10.49
N ASN A 10 -11.21 -13.78 -10.24
CA ASN A 10 -11.44 -12.33 -10.23
C ASN A 10 -11.85 -11.72 -8.88
N CYS A 11 -12.01 -12.50 -7.81
CA CYS A 11 -12.35 -11.97 -6.50
C CYS A 11 -11.68 -12.79 -5.38
N ASN A 12 -10.46 -12.41 -4.99
CA ASN A 12 -9.82 -12.65 -3.68
C ASN A 12 -10.21 -13.95 -2.93
N SER A 13 -10.34 -15.06 -3.64
CA SER A 13 -10.70 -16.36 -3.08
C SER A 13 -9.44 -17.05 -2.59
N GLY A 14 -8.78 -16.43 -1.61
CA GLY A 14 -7.71 -17.09 -0.86
C GLY A 14 -8.17 -18.49 -0.45
N ALA A 15 -7.29 -19.47 -0.56
CA ALA A 15 -7.55 -20.87 -0.18
C ALA A 15 -8.23 -21.00 1.21
N GLY A 16 -8.04 -20.00 2.08
CA GLY A 16 -8.65 -19.89 3.41
C GLY A 16 -10.16 -20.13 3.49
N GLY A 17 -10.98 -19.67 2.53
CA GLY A 17 -12.44 -19.88 2.60
C GLY A 17 -12.84 -21.35 2.44
N LYS A 18 -12.22 -22.05 1.48
CA LYS A 18 -12.47 -23.46 1.17
C LYS A 18 -11.97 -24.37 2.27
N THR A 19 -10.74 -24.15 2.73
CA THR A 19 -10.12 -24.91 3.81
C THR A 19 -10.86 -24.74 5.13
N THR A 20 -11.35 -23.53 5.42
CA THR A 20 -12.14 -23.25 6.63
C THR A 20 -13.49 -23.96 6.59
N LEU A 21 -14.17 -23.96 5.44
CA LEU A 21 -15.44 -24.67 5.30
C LEU A 21 -15.26 -26.19 5.44
N SER A 22 -14.25 -26.77 4.78
CA SER A 22 -13.94 -28.19 4.90
C SER A 22 -13.62 -28.59 6.34
N ARG A 23 -12.85 -27.76 7.06
CA ARG A 23 -12.58 -27.95 8.49
C ARG A 23 -13.84 -27.86 9.34
N SER A 24 -14.73 -26.92 9.02
CA SER A 24 -16.00 -26.74 9.74
C SER A 24 -16.93 -27.94 9.55
N VAL A 25 -17.03 -28.45 8.31
CA VAL A 25 -17.82 -29.65 8.00
C VAL A 25 -17.23 -30.88 8.70
N ALA A 26 -15.90 -31.02 8.71
CA ALA A 26 -15.23 -32.10 9.43
C ALA A 26 -15.54 -32.06 10.93
N TRP A 27 -15.46 -30.88 11.54
CA TRP A 27 -15.80 -30.68 12.95
C TRP A 27 -17.25 -31.05 13.25
N ILE A 28 -18.22 -30.65 12.41
CA ILE A 28 -19.65 -30.98 12.58
C ILE A 28 -19.89 -32.50 12.53
N ASN A 29 -19.16 -33.20 11.66
CA ASN A 29 -19.31 -34.65 11.48
C ASN A 29 -18.40 -35.47 12.42
N GLY A 30 -17.62 -34.81 13.28
CA GLY A 30 -16.69 -35.48 14.21
C GLY A 30 -15.49 -36.16 13.52
N LEU A 31 -15.06 -35.66 12.35
CA LEU A 31 -13.84 -36.13 11.70
C LEU A 31 -12.63 -35.38 12.24
N SER A 32 -11.52 -36.10 12.46
CA SER A 32 -10.24 -35.48 12.79
C SER A 32 -9.62 -34.83 11.56
N VAL A 33 -9.14 -33.59 11.72
CA VAL A 33 -8.60 -32.81 10.62
C VAL A 33 -7.08 -32.91 10.61
N PHE A 34 -6.53 -33.53 9.58
CA PHE A 34 -5.11 -33.58 9.29
C PHE A 34 -4.79 -32.64 8.13
N GLN A 35 -4.00 -31.59 8.40
CA GLN A 35 -3.56 -30.63 7.38
C GLN A 35 -2.03 -30.57 7.37
N ILE A 36 -1.44 -30.87 6.22
CA ILE A 36 0.01 -30.80 6.04
C ILE A 36 0.46 -29.34 6.11
N LYS A 37 1.53 -29.11 6.86
CA LYS A 37 2.19 -27.80 6.97
C LYS A 37 3.52 -27.87 6.23
N VAL A 38 3.51 -27.50 4.97
CA VAL A 38 4.72 -27.51 4.14
C VAL A 38 5.66 -26.39 4.59
N HIS A 39 6.92 -26.74 4.84
CA HIS A 39 8.01 -25.81 5.08
C HIS A 39 9.01 -25.81 3.92
N ASN A 40 9.88 -24.80 3.81
CA ASN A 40 10.83 -24.64 2.71
C ASN A 40 11.84 -25.81 2.55
N LYS A 41 11.95 -26.70 3.54
CA LYS A 41 12.81 -27.89 3.51
C LYS A 41 12.03 -29.21 3.38
N TYR A 42 10.76 -29.15 2.98
CA TYR A 42 9.89 -30.32 3.01
C TYR A 42 10.30 -31.28 1.91
N THR A 43 10.66 -32.48 2.31
CA THR A 43 11.14 -33.55 1.45
C THR A 43 10.03 -34.56 1.16
N PRO A 44 10.14 -35.37 0.10
CA PRO A 44 9.24 -36.51 -0.10
C PRO A 44 9.23 -37.50 1.07
N ASP A 45 10.33 -37.61 1.82
CA ASP A 45 10.41 -38.50 2.98
C ASP A 45 9.55 -37.96 4.15
N ASP A 46 9.53 -36.64 4.36
CA ASP A 46 8.63 -36.01 5.35
C ASP A 46 7.15 -36.23 4.99
N PHE A 47 6.84 -36.32 3.69
CA PHE A 47 5.49 -36.64 3.22
C PHE A 47 5.12 -38.10 3.48
N ASP A 48 6.06 -39.02 3.31
CA ASP A 48 5.87 -40.42 3.64
C ASP A 48 5.63 -40.59 5.15
N ASP A 49 6.37 -39.86 6.01
CA ASP A 49 6.13 -39.82 7.45
C ASP A 49 4.72 -39.30 7.80
N ASP A 50 4.28 -38.21 7.16
CA ASP A 50 2.92 -37.70 7.32
C ASP A 50 1.88 -38.74 6.87
N LEU A 51 2.12 -39.43 5.75
CA LEU A 51 1.27 -40.50 5.25
C LEU A 51 1.28 -41.74 6.15
N HIS A 52 2.35 -42.04 6.88
CA HIS A 52 2.38 -43.15 7.84
C HIS A 52 1.40 -42.93 9.00
N THR A 53 1.18 -41.68 9.40
CA THR A 53 0.30 -41.38 10.54
C THR A 53 -1.17 -41.62 10.24
N VAL A 54 -1.61 -41.40 8.99
CA VAL A 54 -3.02 -41.37 8.60
C VAL A 54 -3.68 -42.77 8.59
N PRO A 55 -3.12 -43.81 7.92
CA PRO A 55 -3.59 -45.19 8.00
C PRO A 55 -3.51 -45.76 9.42
N ARG A 56 -2.48 -45.37 10.18
CA ARG A 56 -2.32 -45.83 11.56
C ARG A 56 -3.43 -45.31 12.47
N GLN A 57 -3.81 -44.05 12.34
CA GLN A 57 -4.91 -43.47 13.11
C GLN A 57 -6.27 -44.03 12.64
N SER A 58 -6.52 -44.08 11.33
CA SER A 58 -7.80 -44.53 10.77
C SER A 58 -8.05 -46.04 10.91
N GLY A 59 -6.99 -46.86 10.91
CA GLY A 59 -7.07 -48.31 11.07
C GLY A 59 -7.14 -48.77 12.52
N CYS A 60 -6.38 -48.15 13.44
CA CYS A 60 -6.29 -48.63 14.83
C CYS A 60 -7.40 -48.10 15.75
N HIS A 61 -7.87 -46.88 15.51
CA HIS A 61 -8.83 -46.19 16.38
C HIS A 61 -10.23 -46.09 15.77
N ASP A 62 -10.41 -46.60 14.56
CA ASP A 62 -11.63 -46.44 13.76
C ASP A 62 -12.10 -44.97 13.66
N GLU A 63 -11.15 -44.04 13.75
CA GLU A 63 -11.43 -42.61 13.68
C GLU A 63 -11.51 -42.17 12.21
N LYS A 64 -12.55 -41.43 11.87
CA LYS A 64 -12.71 -40.85 10.53
C LYS A 64 -11.81 -39.63 10.40
N ILE A 65 -10.92 -39.66 9.43
CA ILE A 65 -9.90 -38.62 9.25
C ILE A 65 -10.19 -37.88 7.95
N ILE A 66 -10.16 -36.56 8.02
CA ILE A 66 -10.11 -35.70 6.83
C ILE A 66 -8.68 -35.20 6.62
N PHE A 67 -8.12 -35.55 5.48
CA PHE A 67 -6.81 -35.10 5.03
C PHE A 67 -7.01 -33.92 4.07
N ILE A 68 -6.59 -32.73 4.49
CA ILE A 68 -6.72 -31.51 3.69
C ILE A 68 -5.37 -31.12 3.11
N MET A 69 -5.30 -31.07 1.78
CA MET A 69 -4.12 -30.63 1.04
C MET A 69 -4.48 -29.45 0.14
N ASP A 70 -3.80 -28.32 0.37
CA ASP A 70 -3.92 -27.15 -0.50
C ASP A 70 -2.97 -27.31 -1.70
N GLU A 71 -3.32 -26.74 -2.85
CA GLU A 71 -2.50 -26.81 -4.07
C GLU A 71 -1.07 -26.30 -3.87
N SER A 72 -0.90 -25.26 -3.03
CA SER A 72 0.41 -24.74 -2.65
C SER A 72 1.29 -25.75 -1.90
N ASN A 73 0.68 -26.78 -1.31
CA ASN A 73 1.38 -27.87 -0.64
C ASN A 73 1.74 -29.02 -1.59
N VAL A 74 1.19 -29.03 -2.81
CA VAL A 74 1.47 -30.08 -3.81
C VAL A 74 2.77 -29.72 -4.55
N LEU A 75 3.90 -29.99 -3.89
CA LEU A 75 5.23 -29.68 -4.40
C LEU A 75 5.60 -30.49 -5.65
N ASP A 76 5.18 -31.76 -5.72
CA ASP A 76 5.57 -32.69 -6.79
C ASP A 76 4.39 -33.55 -7.29
N LEU A 77 4.51 -34.08 -8.52
CA LEU A 77 3.60 -35.06 -9.10
C LEU A 77 3.62 -36.39 -8.32
N GLY A 78 4.78 -36.78 -7.78
CA GLY A 78 4.92 -38.00 -6.98
C GLY A 78 4.01 -38.03 -5.75
N PHE A 79 3.66 -36.87 -5.18
CA PHE A 79 2.74 -36.81 -4.03
C PHE A 79 1.33 -37.18 -4.44
N LEU A 80 0.88 -36.72 -5.62
CA LEU A 80 -0.43 -37.05 -6.17
C LEU A 80 -0.53 -38.53 -6.55
N GLU A 81 0.54 -39.12 -7.08
CA GLU A 81 0.59 -40.55 -7.41
C GLU A 81 0.46 -41.42 -6.15
N ARG A 82 1.18 -41.08 -5.08
CA ARG A 82 1.06 -41.75 -3.78
C ARG A 82 -0.35 -41.63 -3.21
N MET A 83 -0.95 -40.42 -3.27
CA MET A 83 -2.34 -40.22 -2.84
C MET A 83 -3.35 -41.01 -3.68
N ASN A 84 -3.16 -41.07 -4.98
CA ASN A 84 -4.02 -41.86 -5.87
C ASN A 84 -3.92 -43.36 -5.54
N THR A 85 -2.72 -43.84 -5.25
CA THR A 85 -2.50 -45.25 -4.87
C THR A 85 -3.13 -45.54 -3.50
N LEU A 86 -3.00 -44.63 -2.53
CA LEU A 86 -3.66 -44.72 -1.23
C LEU A 86 -5.19 -44.73 -1.35
N LEU A 87 -5.76 -43.91 -2.23
CA LEU A 87 -7.21 -43.86 -2.46
C LEU A 87 -7.74 -45.07 -3.22
N ALA A 88 -6.94 -45.67 -4.10
CA ALA A 88 -7.34 -46.83 -4.90
C ALA A 88 -7.18 -48.15 -4.14
N ASN A 89 -6.05 -48.32 -3.45
CA ASN A 89 -5.67 -49.60 -2.83
C ASN A 89 -5.78 -49.59 -1.30
N GLY A 90 -5.92 -48.42 -0.67
CA GLY A 90 -5.83 -48.28 0.79
C GLY A 90 -4.40 -48.35 1.32
N GLU A 91 -3.39 -48.45 0.44
CA GLU A 91 -1.97 -48.53 0.77
C GLU A 91 -1.10 -47.87 -0.31
N VAL A 92 0.11 -47.47 0.06
CA VAL A 92 1.15 -46.98 -0.86
C VAL A 92 2.29 -47.99 -0.89
N PRO A 93 2.66 -48.55 -2.06
CA PRO A 93 3.76 -49.51 -2.18
C PRO A 93 5.08 -48.91 -1.70
N GLY A 94 5.80 -49.64 -0.85
CA GLY A 94 7.09 -49.21 -0.32
C GLY A 94 7.03 -48.16 0.80
N LEU A 95 5.82 -47.76 1.22
CA LEU A 95 5.64 -46.89 2.38
C LEU A 95 5.92 -47.68 3.68
N PHE A 96 5.21 -48.78 3.90
CA PHE A 96 5.41 -49.63 5.08
C PHE A 96 6.40 -50.77 4.83
N GLU A 97 7.29 -51.02 5.79
CA GLU A 97 8.04 -52.26 5.83
C GLU A 97 7.10 -53.46 6.10
N ALA A 98 7.47 -54.65 5.62
CA ALA A 98 6.62 -55.86 5.74
C ALA A 98 6.19 -56.18 7.18
N ASN A 99 7.05 -55.89 8.17
CA ASN A 99 6.76 -56.11 9.58
C ASN A 99 5.77 -55.06 10.14
N GLU A 100 5.91 -53.80 9.74
CA GLU A 100 5.01 -52.71 10.16
C GLU A 100 3.63 -52.89 9.56
N PHE A 101 3.56 -53.28 8.28
CA PHE A 101 2.30 -53.55 7.60
C PHE A 101 1.55 -54.70 8.27
N THR A 102 2.23 -55.81 8.60
CA THR A 102 1.60 -56.93 9.31
C THR A 102 1.04 -56.51 10.68
N THR A 103 1.75 -55.62 11.38
CA THR A 103 1.31 -55.07 12.66
C THR A 103 0.08 -54.17 12.50
N LEU A 104 0.08 -53.29 11.49
CA LEU A 104 -1.05 -52.43 11.16
C LEU A 104 -2.29 -53.24 10.81
N MET A 105 -2.15 -54.27 9.95
CA MET A 105 -3.25 -55.14 9.55
C MET A 105 -3.84 -55.92 10.73
N THR A 106 -2.99 -56.36 11.66
CA THR A 106 -3.46 -57.00 12.90
C THR A 106 -4.27 -56.02 13.76
N GLN A 107 -3.82 -54.77 13.86
CA GLN A 107 -4.53 -53.72 14.61
C GLN A 107 -5.86 -53.33 13.94
N CYS A 108 -5.91 -53.23 12.61
CA CYS A 108 -7.15 -53.01 11.87
C CYS A 108 -8.15 -54.16 12.12
N LYS A 109 -7.68 -55.41 12.07
CA LYS A 109 -8.51 -56.59 12.33
C LYS A 109 -9.08 -56.60 13.75
N GLU A 110 -8.27 -56.22 14.75
CA GLU A 110 -8.75 -56.04 16.13
C GLU A 110 -9.79 -54.91 16.26
N GLY A 111 -9.61 -53.82 15.51
CA GLY A 111 -10.57 -52.71 15.42
C GLY A 111 -11.91 -53.17 14.82
N SER A 112 -11.87 -53.84 13.67
CA SER A 112 -13.05 -54.37 12.99
C SER A 112 -13.79 -55.44 13.79
N GLN A 113 -13.06 -56.30 14.51
CA GLN A 113 -13.67 -57.31 15.39
C GLN A 113 -14.44 -56.67 16.56
N LYS A 114 -13.99 -55.54 17.09
CA LYS A 114 -14.73 -54.79 18.13
C LYS A 114 -16.05 -54.23 17.60
N GLU A 115 -16.12 -53.90 16.32
CA GLU A 115 -17.35 -53.47 15.66
C GLU A 115 -18.26 -54.64 15.23
N GLY A 116 -17.82 -55.89 15.42
CA GLY A 116 -18.60 -57.09 15.09
C GLY A 116 -18.58 -57.49 13.61
N LEU A 117 -17.67 -56.90 12.81
CA LEU A 117 -17.45 -57.26 11.41
C LEU A 117 -16.46 -58.43 11.33
N MET A 118 -16.96 -59.60 10.90
CA MET A 118 -16.14 -60.77 10.57
C MET A 118 -15.50 -60.55 9.21
N LEU A 119 -14.32 -59.94 9.16
CA LEU A 119 -13.60 -59.69 7.91
C LEU A 119 -12.71 -60.89 7.54
N ASP A 120 -12.80 -61.31 6.28
CA ASP A 120 -11.78 -62.13 5.63
C ASP A 120 -10.56 -61.26 5.32
N SER A 121 -9.37 -61.87 5.29
CA SER A 121 -8.05 -61.20 5.30
C SER A 121 -7.77 -60.16 4.19
N SER A 122 -8.66 -59.99 3.20
CA SER A 122 -8.54 -58.96 2.15
C SER A 122 -9.45 -57.75 2.35
N GLU A 123 -10.35 -57.76 3.33
CA GLU A 123 -11.29 -56.65 3.58
C GLU A 123 -10.80 -55.64 4.63
N ASP A 124 -9.71 -55.96 5.33
CA ASP A 124 -9.13 -55.11 6.38
C ASP A 124 -8.66 -53.73 5.84
N THR A 125 -8.22 -53.64 4.57
CA THR A 125 -7.85 -52.37 3.92
C THR A 125 -9.05 -51.50 3.57
N HIS A 126 -10.25 -52.09 3.39
CA HIS A 126 -11.46 -51.33 3.12
C HIS A 126 -11.88 -50.46 4.31
N GLN A 127 -11.51 -50.82 5.54
CA GLN A 127 -11.76 -49.99 6.72
C GLN A 127 -11.01 -48.65 6.62
N ILE A 128 -9.73 -48.68 6.26
CA ILE A 128 -8.90 -47.48 6.04
C ILE A 128 -9.53 -46.61 4.94
N MET A 129 -9.95 -47.22 3.82
CA MET A 129 -10.57 -46.49 2.71
C MET A 129 -11.92 -45.85 3.07
N ARG A 130 -12.68 -46.45 3.99
CA ARG A 130 -13.98 -45.92 4.46
C ARG A 130 -13.82 -44.77 5.45
N ASN A 131 -12.79 -44.83 6.28
CA ASN A 131 -12.52 -43.83 7.32
C ASN A 131 -11.67 -42.66 6.81
N LEU A 132 -10.98 -42.82 5.68
CA LEU A 132 -10.16 -41.78 5.07
C LEU A 132 -10.97 -40.90 4.10
N HIS A 133 -10.99 -39.61 4.39
CA HIS A 133 -11.56 -38.58 3.53
C HIS A 133 -10.46 -37.63 3.07
N VAL A 134 -10.18 -37.58 1.77
CA VAL A 134 -9.17 -36.66 1.22
C VAL A 134 -9.86 -35.48 0.55
N VAL A 135 -9.45 -34.26 0.92
CA VAL A 135 -9.90 -32.99 0.33
C VAL A 135 -8.70 -32.29 -0.29
N PHE A 136 -8.77 -32.05 -1.60
CA PHE A 136 -7.85 -31.16 -2.29
C PHE A 136 -8.51 -29.81 -2.46
N THR A 137 -7.83 -28.73 -2.08
CA THR A 137 -8.27 -27.36 -2.39
C THR A 137 -7.35 -26.76 -3.44
N THR A 138 -7.93 -26.21 -4.49
CA THR A 138 -7.18 -25.70 -5.65
C THR A 138 -7.74 -24.36 -6.11
N ASN A 139 -6.92 -23.62 -6.83
CA ASN A 139 -7.32 -22.38 -7.49
C ASN A 139 -7.25 -22.61 -9.02
N PRO A 140 -8.33 -22.45 -9.79
CA PRO A 140 -8.34 -22.61 -11.24
C PRO A 140 -7.49 -21.56 -11.96
N SER A 141 -7.07 -20.51 -11.24
CA SER A 141 -6.20 -19.45 -11.76
C SER A 141 -4.72 -19.85 -11.79
N SER A 142 -4.31 -20.87 -11.01
CA SER A 142 -2.97 -21.42 -11.10
C SER A 142 -2.92 -22.44 -12.24
N GLU A 143 -1.96 -22.26 -13.16
CA GLU A 143 -1.76 -23.16 -14.30
C GLU A 143 -1.43 -24.61 -13.88
N GLY A 144 -1.01 -24.83 -12.63
CA GLY A 144 -0.54 -26.12 -12.14
C GLY A 144 -1.58 -27.24 -12.08
N LEU A 145 -2.87 -26.95 -11.79
CA LEU A 145 -3.84 -28.03 -11.63
C LEU A 145 -4.22 -28.69 -12.96
N LYS A 146 -4.27 -27.95 -14.07
CA LYS A 146 -4.69 -28.51 -15.37
C LYS A 146 -3.68 -29.55 -15.87
N ASP A 147 -2.40 -29.25 -15.71
CA ASP A 147 -1.32 -30.16 -16.10
C ASP A 147 -1.28 -31.38 -15.18
N LYS A 148 -1.42 -31.18 -13.86
CA LYS A 148 -1.47 -32.28 -12.88
C LYS A 148 -2.75 -33.14 -13.03
N ALA A 149 -3.86 -32.54 -13.46
CA ALA A 149 -5.10 -33.26 -13.71
C ALA A 149 -5.04 -34.19 -14.92
N ALA A 150 -4.32 -33.77 -15.97
CA ALA A 150 -4.08 -34.61 -17.15
C ALA A 150 -3.21 -35.84 -16.81
N THR A 151 -2.25 -35.68 -15.91
CA THR A 151 -1.33 -36.76 -15.49
C THR A 151 -1.98 -37.77 -14.53
N SER A 152 -3.05 -37.41 -13.82
CA SER A 152 -3.66 -38.30 -12.80
C SER A 152 -5.20 -38.35 -12.87
N PRO A 153 -5.79 -38.93 -13.94
CA PRO A 153 -7.24 -38.97 -14.14
C PRO A 153 -8.00 -39.82 -13.10
N ALA A 154 -7.35 -40.83 -12.51
CA ALA A 154 -7.96 -41.70 -11.49
C ALA A 154 -8.31 -40.97 -10.19
N LEU A 155 -7.54 -39.94 -9.83
CA LEU A 155 -7.78 -39.06 -8.68
C LEU A 155 -9.09 -38.28 -8.85
N PHE A 156 -9.38 -37.83 -10.08
CA PHE A 156 -10.60 -37.08 -10.40
C PHE A 156 -11.81 -37.99 -10.54
N ASN A 157 -11.65 -39.18 -11.13
CA ASN A 157 -12.74 -40.14 -11.29
C ASN A 157 -13.23 -40.70 -9.95
N SER A 158 -12.36 -40.74 -8.96
CA SER A 158 -12.68 -41.21 -7.61
C SER A 158 -13.14 -40.07 -6.68
N CYS A 159 -13.30 -38.84 -7.18
CA CYS A 159 -13.61 -37.67 -6.35
C CYS A 159 -14.86 -36.92 -6.84
N VAL A 160 -15.54 -36.26 -5.90
CA VAL A 160 -16.70 -35.39 -6.21
C VAL A 160 -16.23 -33.97 -6.45
N LEU A 161 -16.22 -33.52 -7.70
CA LEU A 161 -15.86 -32.14 -8.05
C LEU A 161 -16.94 -31.14 -7.60
N ASN A 162 -16.61 -30.25 -6.66
CA ASN A 162 -17.53 -29.20 -6.21
C ASN A 162 -17.03 -27.78 -6.53
N TRP A 163 -17.61 -27.15 -7.55
CA TRP A 163 -17.23 -25.81 -8.04
C TRP A 163 -17.96 -24.69 -7.30
N PHE A 164 -17.20 -23.91 -6.51
CA PHE A 164 -17.74 -22.81 -5.70
C PHE A 164 -18.05 -21.54 -6.49
N GLY A 165 -17.51 -21.39 -7.70
CA GLY A 165 -17.75 -20.22 -8.54
C GLY A 165 -17.30 -18.90 -7.91
N ASP A 166 -17.80 -17.80 -8.47
CA ASP A 166 -17.70 -16.47 -7.88
C ASP A 166 -18.85 -16.25 -6.89
N TRP A 167 -18.63 -15.40 -5.89
CA TRP A 167 -19.69 -15.05 -4.94
C TRP A 167 -20.81 -14.31 -5.67
N SER A 168 -22.06 -14.71 -5.42
CA SER A 168 -23.22 -14.00 -5.94
C SER A 168 -23.31 -12.60 -5.32
N THR A 169 -24.00 -11.68 -6.02
CA THR A 169 -24.26 -10.34 -5.51
C THR A 169 -24.99 -10.37 -4.17
N ASP A 170 -25.88 -11.34 -3.97
CA ASP A 170 -26.58 -11.55 -2.70
C ASP A 170 -25.63 -11.98 -1.57
N ALA A 171 -24.67 -12.87 -1.85
CA ALA A 171 -23.67 -13.30 -0.88
C ALA A 171 -22.75 -12.12 -0.50
N LEU A 172 -22.30 -11.35 -1.49
CA LEU A 172 -21.52 -10.13 -1.25
C LEU A 172 -22.31 -9.10 -0.43
N TYR A 173 -23.59 -8.92 -0.72
CA TYR A 173 -24.47 -8.03 0.05
C TYR A 173 -24.63 -8.51 1.50
N GLN A 174 -24.89 -9.80 1.74
CA GLN A 174 -25.02 -10.38 3.08
C GLN A 174 -23.74 -10.22 3.90
N VAL A 175 -22.59 -10.47 3.28
CA VAL A 175 -21.31 -10.27 3.96
C VAL A 175 -21.08 -8.78 4.26
N GLY A 176 -21.34 -7.90 3.30
CA GLY A 176 -21.31 -6.45 3.53
C GLY A 176 -22.26 -6.01 4.65
N TYR A 177 -23.47 -6.57 4.69
CA TYR A 177 -24.47 -6.31 5.73
C TYR A 177 -23.99 -6.78 7.10
N GLU A 178 -23.51 -8.02 7.26
CA GLU A 178 -23.02 -8.52 8.54
C GLU A 178 -21.77 -7.78 9.06
N PHE A 179 -20.88 -7.36 8.15
CA PHE A 179 -19.74 -6.52 8.53
C PHE A 179 -20.16 -5.10 8.93
N THR A 180 -21.17 -4.53 8.27
CA THR A 180 -21.65 -3.17 8.55
C THR A 180 -22.67 -3.09 9.68
N ASN A 181 -23.40 -4.16 9.99
CA ASN A 181 -24.40 -4.21 11.06
C ASN A 181 -23.76 -4.03 12.45
N LYS A 182 -22.49 -4.43 12.61
CA LYS A 182 -21.70 -4.18 13.84
C LYS A 182 -21.13 -2.77 13.92
N VAL A 183 -21.15 -2.04 12.82
CA VAL A 183 -20.70 -0.65 12.75
C VAL A 183 -21.94 0.22 12.89
N ASP A 184 -21.97 1.05 13.92
CA ASP A 184 -23.00 2.07 14.06
C ASP A 184 -22.75 3.14 12.99
N LEU A 185 -23.31 2.90 11.79
CA LEU A 185 -23.11 3.71 10.59
C LEU A 185 -23.60 5.14 10.85
N ASP A 186 -24.68 5.31 11.61
CA ASP A 186 -25.18 6.62 12.01
C ASP A 186 -24.15 7.38 12.84
N LYS A 187 -23.47 6.71 13.78
CA LYS A 187 -22.34 7.32 14.51
C LYS A 187 -21.13 7.57 13.63
N LEU A 188 -20.87 6.72 12.63
CA LEU A 188 -19.75 6.89 11.72
C LEU A 188 -19.97 8.10 10.79
N ASP A 189 -21.19 8.25 10.27
CA ASP A 189 -21.59 9.39 9.44
C ASP A 189 -21.58 10.68 10.24
N VAL A 190 -22.09 10.67 11.47
CA VAL A 190 -22.03 11.85 12.35
C VAL A 190 -20.58 12.20 12.71
N LYS A 191 -19.71 11.20 12.98
CA LYS A 191 -18.27 11.44 13.24
C LYS A 191 -17.56 11.97 12.00
N LEU A 192 -17.83 11.40 10.83
CA LEU A 192 -17.23 11.81 9.56
C LEU A 192 -17.69 13.21 9.17
N TYR A 193 -18.97 13.50 9.32
CA TYR A 193 -19.55 14.83 9.12
C TYR A 193 -18.91 15.85 10.06
N ASN A 194 -18.82 15.55 11.36
CA ASN A 194 -18.19 16.44 12.33
C ASN A 194 -16.70 16.66 12.05
N LYS A 195 -15.98 15.61 11.66
CA LYS A 195 -14.56 15.70 11.27
C LYS A 195 -14.40 16.58 10.03
N LYS A 196 -15.18 16.33 8.99
CA LYS A 196 -15.14 17.12 7.75
C LYS A 196 -15.55 18.57 7.98
N ARG A 197 -16.49 18.82 8.89
CA ARG A 197 -16.87 20.17 9.34
C ARG A 197 -15.72 20.87 10.06
N GLN A 198 -15.04 20.17 10.98
CA GLN A 198 -13.88 20.72 11.69
C GLN A 198 -12.75 21.05 10.72
N ASP A 199 -12.42 20.16 9.78
CA ASP A 199 -11.38 20.39 8.77
C ASP A 199 -11.69 21.64 7.92
N LEU A 200 -12.96 21.83 7.53
CA LEU A 200 -13.40 23.02 6.79
C LEU A 200 -13.35 24.30 7.63
N GLU A 201 -13.76 24.24 8.90
CA GLU A 201 -13.69 25.38 9.82
C GLU A 201 -12.24 25.82 10.06
N GLU A 202 -11.31 24.87 10.22
CA GLU A 202 -9.88 25.16 10.35
C GLU A 202 -9.30 25.78 9.08
N GLN A 203 -9.66 25.27 7.90
CA GLN A 203 -9.25 25.85 6.62
C GLN A 203 -9.77 27.28 6.45
N GLN A 204 -11.03 27.52 6.79
CA GLN A 204 -11.65 28.84 6.67
C GLN A 204 -11.04 29.85 7.65
N LEU A 205 -10.75 29.43 8.90
CA LEU A 205 -10.04 30.25 9.87
C LEU A 205 -8.67 30.66 9.33
N HIS A 206 -7.91 29.70 8.81
CA HIS A 206 -6.59 29.95 8.27
C HIS A 206 -6.60 30.89 7.06
N LEU A 207 -7.57 30.75 6.15
CA LEU A 207 -7.77 31.67 5.03
C LEU A 207 -8.10 33.08 5.51
N ASN A 208 -8.99 33.23 6.49
CA ASN A 208 -9.36 34.54 7.04
C ASN A 208 -8.17 35.24 7.70
N VAL A 209 -7.36 34.51 8.47
CA VAL A 209 -6.12 35.05 9.06
C VAL A 209 -5.15 35.51 7.97
N ARG A 210 -5.00 34.74 6.89
CA ARG A 210 -4.15 35.13 5.75
C ARG A 210 -4.68 36.39 5.07
N LEU A 211 -5.97 36.48 4.79
CA LEU A 211 -6.59 37.67 4.18
C LEU A 211 -6.42 38.91 5.06
N GLN A 212 -6.55 38.77 6.38
CA GLN A 212 -6.32 39.87 7.30
C GLN A 212 -4.88 40.36 7.27
N LYS A 213 -3.91 39.44 7.28
CA LYS A 213 -2.48 39.79 7.14
C LYS A 213 -2.19 40.50 5.82
N ILE A 214 -2.76 40.02 4.71
CA ILE A 214 -2.61 40.67 3.40
C ILE A 214 -3.18 42.09 3.46
N ARG A 215 -4.37 42.27 4.03
CA ARG A 215 -4.98 43.59 4.18
C ARG A 215 -4.09 44.54 5.00
N GLU A 216 -3.53 44.07 6.11
CA GLU A 216 -2.60 44.85 6.93
C GLU A 216 -1.34 45.22 6.13
N THR A 217 -0.79 44.32 5.32
CA THR A 217 0.38 44.63 4.48
C THR A 217 0.05 45.63 3.38
N VAL A 218 -1.14 45.57 2.78
CA VAL A 218 -1.59 46.55 1.78
C VAL A 218 -1.68 47.94 2.42
N GLU A 219 -2.29 48.05 3.59
CA GLU A 219 -2.39 49.32 4.33
C GLU A 219 -0.99 49.87 4.70
N GLN A 220 -0.05 49.02 5.08
CA GLN A 220 1.33 49.43 5.35
C GLN A 220 2.03 49.97 4.10
N VAL A 221 1.86 49.30 2.94
CA VAL A 221 2.45 49.75 1.67
C VAL A 221 1.85 51.08 1.24
N GLU A 222 0.54 51.28 1.35
CA GLU A 222 -0.12 52.56 1.04
C GLU A 222 0.42 53.71 1.91
N ASN A 223 0.57 53.47 3.21
CA ASN A 223 1.16 54.44 4.14
C ASN A 223 2.63 54.77 3.81
N LEU A 224 3.43 53.76 3.46
CA LEU A 224 4.82 53.95 3.05
C LEU A 224 4.93 54.73 1.74
N GLN A 225 4.08 54.43 0.75
CA GLN A 225 4.03 55.16 -0.52
C GLN A 225 3.69 56.65 -0.30
N ALA A 226 2.70 56.95 0.55
CA ALA A 226 2.35 58.32 0.91
C ALA A 226 3.53 59.05 1.58
N SER A 227 4.21 58.41 2.53
CA SER A 227 5.39 58.98 3.20
C SER A 227 6.56 59.19 2.24
N LEU A 228 6.80 58.26 1.31
CA LEU A 228 7.85 58.38 0.29
C LEU A 228 7.56 59.52 -0.67
N PHE A 229 6.29 59.72 -1.06
CA PHE A 229 5.89 60.83 -1.91
C PHE A 229 6.16 62.19 -1.26
N VAL A 230 5.82 62.35 0.03
CA VAL A 230 6.11 63.58 0.78
C VAL A 230 7.63 63.83 0.87
N LYS A 231 8.40 62.81 1.26
CA LYS A 231 9.86 62.88 1.34
C LYS A 231 10.51 63.24 0.00
N LYS A 232 9.99 62.71 -1.11
CA LYS A 232 10.46 63.02 -2.46
C LYS A 232 10.30 64.51 -2.79
N ASN A 233 9.11 65.08 -2.53
CA ASN A 233 8.85 66.50 -2.74
C ASN A 233 9.75 67.39 -1.86
N GLU A 234 9.97 67.02 -0.60
CA GLU A 234 10.90 67.76 0.28
C GLU A 234 12.35 67.73 -0.22
N LEU A 235 12.82 66.57 -0.68
CA LEU A 235 14.15 66.41 -1.27
C LEU A 235 14.31 67.24 -2.54
N GLU A 236 13.29 67.26 -3.40
CA GLU A 236 13.29 68.05 -4.64
C GLU A 236 13.32 69.56 -4.36
N GLN A 237 12.56 70.04 -3.38
CA GLN A 237 12.61 71.43 -2.91
C GLN A 237 13.98 71.79 -2.32
N LYS A 238 14.57 70.92 -1.50
CA LYS A 238 15.92 71.17 -0.95
C LYS A 238 16.99 71.15 -2.03
N ASN A 239 16.88 70.25 -3.01
CA ASN A 239 17.81 70.15 -4.14
C ASN A 239 17.73 71.41 -5.02
N THR A 240 16.52 71.85 -5.39
CA THR A 240 16.32 73.08 -6.17
C THR A 240 16.86 74.31 -5.44
N LEU A 241 16.64 74.41 -4.13
CA LEU A 241 17.18 75.50 -3.30
C LEU A 241 18.71 75.46 -3.19
N ALA A 242 19.31 74.27 -3.04
CA ALA A 242 20.76 74.10 -3.05
C ALA A 242 21.36 74.49 -4.41
N ASN A 243 20.76 74.05 -5.52
CA ASN A 243 21.20 74.38 -6.88
C ASN A 243 21.06 75.87 -7.20
N GLN A 244 20.02 76.56 -6.70
CA GLN A 244 19.91 78.01 -6.80
C GLN A 244 21.03 78.73 -6.05
N LYS A 245 21.33 78.30 -4.81
CA LYS A 245 22.46 78.85 -4.03
C LYS A 245 23.80 78.62 -4.71
N LEU A 246 24.02 77.43 -5.28
CA LEU A 246 25.21 77.11 -6.08
C LEU A 246 25.35 78.06 -7.27
N LYS A 247 24.28 78.29 -8.04
CA LYS A 247 24.30 79.26 -9.16
C LYS A 247 24.65 80.68 -8.68
N GLN A 248 24.10 81.13 -7.55
CA GLN A 248 24.44 82.43 -6.98
C GLN A 248 25.90 82.52 -6.53
N MET A 249 26.45 81.47 -5.93
CA MET A 249 27.86 81.43 -5.54
C MET A 249 28.80 81.45 -6.74
N VAL A 250 28.50 80.68 -7.81
CA VAL A 250 29.30 80.69 -9.04
C VAL A 250 29.26 82.06 -9.71
N HIS A 251 28.08 82.69 -9.79
CA HIS A 251 27.96 84.03 -10.35
C HIS A 251 28.71 85.09 -9.50
N SER A 252 28.63 84.96 -8.16
CA SER A 252 29.39 85.81 -7.24
C SER A 252 30.90 85.59 -7.33
N GLN A 253 31.37 84.37 -7.63
CA GLN A 253 32.79 84.07 -7.86
C GLN A 253 33.27 84.62 -9.20
N GLN A 254 32.52 84.41 -10.29
CA GLN A 254 32.84 84.95 -11.62
C GLN A 254 32.88 86.48 -11.63
N GLY A 255 31.96 87.14 -10.92
CA GLY A 255 31.98 88.60 -10.76
C GLY A 255 33.20 89.10 -9.98
N ARG A 256 33.64 88.37 -8.94
CA ARG A 256 34.88 88.69 -8.21
C ARG A 256 36.12 88.48 -9.09
N GLU A 257 36.15 87.44 -9.91
CA GLU A 257 37.24 87.20 -10.88
C GLU A 257 37.27 88.22 -12.03
N GLU A 258 36.11 88.79 -12.40
CA GLU A 258 36.00 89.88 -13.37
C GLU A 258 36.39 91.24 -12.78
N GLU A 259 35.99 91.53 -11.53
CA GLU A 259 36.42 92.73 -10.79
C GLU A 259 37.95 92.71 -10.53
N ASP A 260 38.50 91.56 -10.11
CA ASP A 260 39.95 91.37 -9.92
C ASP A 260 40.76 91.51 -11.23
N LYS A 261 40.13 91.30 -12.41
CA LYS A 261 40.74 91.56 -13.73
C LYS A 261 40.66 93.03 -14.16
N VAL A 262 39.66 93.79 -13.73
CA VAL A 262 39.50 95.22 -14.06
C VAL A 262 40.40 96.09 -13.17
N THR A 263 40.70 95.68 -11.94
CA THR A 263 41.72 96.30 -11.09
C THR A 263 43.07 95.59 -11.24
N GLY A 264 43.78 95.84 -12.35
CA GLY A 264 45.18 95.44 -12.44
C GLY A 264 46.03 96.14 -11.38
N ASN A 265 46.70 95.40 -10.47
CA ASN A 265 48.11 95.03 -10.66
C ASN A 265 48.68 94.14 -9.53
N CYS A 266 49.56 93.21 -9.95
CA CYS A 266 50.67 92.58 -9.23
C CYS A 266 50.47 91.43 -8.21
N SER A 267 50.89 90.25 -8.69
CA SER A 267 51.83 89.30 -8.04
C SER A 267 51.26 87.98 -7.50
N SER A 268 51.40 86.96 -8.35
CA SER A 268 51.89 85.59 -8.06
C SER A 268 51.53 84.93 -6.72
N ALA A 269 50.75 83.85 -6.78
CA ALA A 269 51.23 82.48 -6.51
C ALA A 269 50.08 81.44 -6.48
N SER A 270 50.13 80.52 -7.44
CA SER A 270 49.93 79.05 -7.36
C SER A 270 48.86 78.39 -6.45
N ASN A 271 48.18 77.42 -7.10
CA ASN A 271 47.56 76.17 -6.60
C ASN A 271 46.27 76.33 -5.77
N SER A 272 45.17 75.61 -6.01
CA SER A 272 44.98 74.29 -6.63
C SER A 272 43.50 74.03 -6.97
N THR A 273 43.30 73.28 -8.05
CA THR A 273 42.26 72.27 -8.29
C THR A 273 40.79 72.61 -8.00
N VAL A 274 40.10 72.91 -9.11
CA VAL A 274 38.64 72.88 -9.29
C VAL A 274 38.09 71.47 -9.00
N PRO A 275 37.02 71.29 -8.20
CA PRO A 275 36.22 70.07 -8.29
C PRO A 275 35.17 70.24 -9.40
N SER A 276 35.23 69.34 -10.37
CA SER A 276 34.23 69.14 -11.42
C SER A 276 32.83 68.88 -10.85
N PRO A 277 31.75 69.24 -11.57
CA PRO A 277 30.39 69.01 -11.10
C PRO A 277 30.12 67.50 -11.01
N VAL A 278 29.76 67.04 -9.82
CA VAL A 278 29.21 65.68 -9.65
C VAL A 278 27.81 65.70 -10.27
N VAL A 279 27.72 65.07 -11.44
CA VAL A 279 26.47 64.72 -12.12
C VAL A 279 25.67 63.84 -11.18
N VAL A 280 24.53 64.33 -10.71
CA VAL A 280 23.56 63.56 -9.93
C VAL A 280 22.62 62.86 -10.90
N GLU A 281 23.11 61.85 -11.60
CA GLU A 281 22.30 60.90 -12.37
C GLU A 281 22.98 59.54 -12.28
N GLU A 282 22.55 58.71 -11.32
CA GLU A 282 22.54 57.23 -11.37
C GLU A 282 22.30 56.66 -9.96
N VAL A 283 21.08 56.80 -9.44
CA VAL A 283 20.58 55.88 -8.38
C VAL A 283 19.10 55.53 -8.61
N VAL A 284 18.39 56.20 -9.52
CA VAL A 284 16.96 55.92 -9.77
C VAL A 284 16.76 54.79 -10.79
N THR A 285 17.77 54.45 -11.60
CA THR A 285 17.61 53.46 -12.67
C THR A 285 17.93 52.01 -12.26
N THR A 286 18.61 51.78 -11.14
CA THR A 286 18.98 50.42 -10.71
C THR A 286 17.89 49.73 -9.88
N MET A 287 17.04 50.49 -9.17
CA MET A 287 15.92 49.90 -8.42
C MET A 287 14.65 49.69 -9.26
N HIS A 288 14.57 50.24 -10.48
CA HIS A 288 13.45 49.99 -11.40
C HIS A 288 13.63 48.72 -12.25
N ASN A 289 14.86 48.18 -12.35
CA ASN A 289 15.12 46.98 -13.14
C ASN A 289 15.12 45.68 -12.32
N GLU A 290 15.26 45.72 -11.00
CA GLU A 290 15.18 44.49 -10.16
C GLU A 290 13.74 44.13 -9.74
N ILE A 291 12.76 45.00 -9.95
CA ILE A 291 11.34 44.73 -9.61
C ILE A 291 10.55 44.22 -10.82
N ILE A 292 10.98 44.53 -12.05
CA ILE A 292 10.31 44.07 -13.28
C ILE A 292 10.72 42.62 -13.64
N ASP A 293 11.93 42.18 -13.29
CA ASP A 293 12.37 40.79 -13.51
C ASP A 293 11.74 39.77 -12.54
N PHE A 294 11.09 40.22 -11.45
CA PHE A 294 10.40 39.33 -10.51
C PHE A 294 8.91 39.13 -10.84
N ILE A 295 8.35 39.89 -11.79
CA ILE A 295 6.92 39.82 -12.18
C ILE A 295 6.72 39.11 -13.54
N LEU A 296 7.79 38.79 -14.28
CA LEU A 296 7.72 38.11 -15.59
C LEU A 296 8.26 36.67 -15.61
N ILE A 297 8.30 35.98 -14.46
CA ILE A 297 8.70 34.55 -14.36
C ILE A 297 7.56 33.69 -13.75
N GLU A 298 6.29 34.04 -13.99
CA GLU A 298 5.14 33.18 -13.64
C GLU A 298 4.05 33.14 -14.73
N ASP A 299 4.41 33.31 -16.02
CA ASP A 299 3.47 33.05 -17.14
C ASP A 299 4.15 32.20 -18.23
N GLY A 300 4.56 30.98 -17.88
CA GLY A 300 5.12 30.04 -18.83
C GLY A 300 5.38 28.64 -18.28
N ASP A 301 4.31 27.90 -18.03
CA ASP A 301 4.30 26.44 -18.09
C ASP A 301 2.89 26.00 -18.56
N ASP A 302 2.77 25.81 -19.88
CA ASP A 302 1.82 24.93 -20.57
C ASP A 302 2.62 23.71 -21.09
#